data_AF-A0A377TSN4-F1
#
_entry.id   AF-A0A377TSN4-F1
#
_cell.length_a   1.000
_cell.length_b   1.000
_cell.length_c   1.000
_cell.angle_alpha   90.00
_cell.angle_beta   90.00
_cell.angle_gamma   90.00
#
_symmetry.space_group_name_H-M   'P 1'
#
loop_
_entity.id
_entity.type
_entity.pdbx_description
1 polymer ?
#
loop_
_entity_poly.entity_id
_entity_poly.type
_entity_poly.pdbx_seq_one_letter_code
_entity_poly.pdbx_strand_id
1 'polypeptide(L)' 'MKAIVIGAGIGGLSAAVALKQSGIDCDVYEAVKEINRSARRFPCGPTA' A
#
# COMPACT_ATOMS: atom_id res chain seq x y z
N MET A 1 -18.40 -4.03 -0.16
CA MET A 1 -17.82 -3.47 1.09
C MET A 1 -16.80 -2.40 0.69
N LYS A 2 -16.65 -1.33 1.46
CA LYS A 2 -15.68 -0.26 1.18
C LYS A 2 -14.64 -0.19 2.30
N ALA A 3 -13.37 -0.12 1.91
CA ALA A 3 -12.24 -0.02 2.84
C ALA A 3 -11.49 1.30 2.63
N ILE A 4 -10.76 1.72 3.66
CA ILE A 4 -9.87 2.88 3.59
C ILE A 4 -8.48 2.41 4.01
N VAL A 5 -7.47 2.75 3.22
CA VAL A 5 -6.06 2.48 3.52
C VAL A 5 -5.37 3.81 3.84
N ILE A 6 -4.81 3.92 5.05
CA ILE A 6 -4.07 5.10 5.48
C ILE A 6 -2.57 4.78 5.42
N GLY A 7 -1.85 5.49 4.57
CA GLY A 7 -0.44 5.30 4.25
C GLY A 7 -0.24 4.56 2.92
N ALA A 8 0.43 5.20 1.96
CA ALA A 8 0.80 4.69 0.64
C ALA A 8 2.25 4.16 0.59
N GLY A 9 2.78 3.71 1.73
CA GLY A 9 4.03 2.95 1.77
C GLY A 9 3.89 1.54 1.17
N ILE A 10 4.98 0.77 1.17
CA ILE A 10 5.04 -0.59 0.58
C ILE A 10 3.91 -1.48 1.13
N GLY A 11 3.74 -1.54 2.46
CA GLY A 11 2.69 -2.36 3.08
C GLY A 11 1.26 -1.87 2.78
N GLY A 12 1.05 -0.55 2.76
CA GLY A 12 -0.26 0.03 2.50
C GLY A 12 -0.73 -0.20 1.06
N LEU A 13 0.16 0.00 0.08
CA LEU A 13 -0.14 -0.30 -1.32
C LEU A 13 -0.34 -1.80 -1.55
N SER A 14 0.46 -2.67 -0.91
CA SER A 14 0.24 -4.12 -0.98
C SER A 14 -1.12 -4.52 -0.44
N ALA A 15 -1.55 -3.93 0.69
CA ALA A 15 -2.88 -4.15 1.25
C ALA A 15 -4.00 -3.66 0.32
N ALA A 16 -3.86 -2.47 -0.27
CA ALA A 16 -4.83 -1.93 -1.23
C ALA A 16 -4.98 -2.84 -2.46
N VAL A 17 -3.88 -3.39 -2.97
CA VAL A 17 -3.90 -4.34 -4.09
C VAL A 17 -4.61 -5.64 -3.69
N ALA A 18 -4.31 -6.19 -2.51
CA ALA A 18 -4.96 -7.41 -2.03
C ALA A 18 -6.48 -7.21 -1.82
N LEU A 19 -6.88 -6.06 -1.28
CA LEU A 19 -8.30 -5.69 -1.12
C LEU A 19 -9.00 -5.62 -2.48
N LYS A 20 -8.39 -4.96 -3.46
CA LYS A 20 -8.93 -4.87 -4.83
C LYS A 20 -9.05 -6.25 -5.49
N GLN A 21 -8.05 -7.12 -5.34
CA GLN A 21 -8.10 -8.50 -5.83
C GLN A 21 -9.21 -9.33 -5.16
N SER A 22 -9.54 -9.01 -3.90
CA SER A 22 -10.64 -9.64 -3.16
C SER A 22 -12.02 -9.06 -3.48
N GLY A 23 -12.12 -8.13 -4.45
CA GLY A 23 -13.38 -7.48 -4.84
C GLY A 23 -13.85 -6.39 -3.86
N ILE A 24 -12.96 -5.90 -3.00
CA ILE A 24 -13.24 -4.82 -2.04
C ILE A 24 -12.69 -3.52 -2.62
N ASP A 25 -13.57 -2.55 -2.79
CA ASP A 25 -13.21 -1.21 -3.23
C ASP A 25 -12.54 -0.46 -2.08
N CYS A 26 -11.40 0.20 -2.35
CA CYS A 26 -10.66 0.92 -1.32
C CYS A 26 -10.08 2.25 -1.80
N ASP A 27 -10.19 3.26 -0.93
CA ASP A 27 -9.54 4.56 -1.09
C ASP A 27 -8.23 4.59 -0.29
N VAL A 28 -7.15 5.07 -0.91
CA VAL A 28 -5.82 5.18 -0.28
C VAL A 28 -5.52 6.65 0.00
N TYR A 29 -5.16 6.97 1.24
CA TYR A 29 -4.76 8.32 1.65
C TYR A 29 -3.32 8.32 2.17
N GLU A 30 -2.56 9.34 1.80
CA GLU A 30 -1.18 9.53 2.25
C GLU A 30 -1.05 10.92 2.89
N ALA A 31 -0.25 11.01 3.95
CA ALA A 31 -0.03 12.25 4.67
C ALA A 31 0.85 13.23 3.87
N VAL A 32 1.75 12.70 3.03
CA VAL A 32 2.61 13.49 2.16
C VAL A 32 2.04 13.64 0.75
N LYS A 33 2.29 14.80 0.14
CA LYS A 33 1.82 15.10 -1.23
C LYS A 33 2.53 14.27 -2.30
N GLU A 34 3.77 13.87 -2.05
CA GLU A 34 4.58 13.09 -2.97
C GLU A 34 5.39 12.03 -2.22
N ILE A 35 5.38 10.80 -2.75
CA ILE A 35 6.20 9.70 -2.22
C ILE A 35 7.63 9.90 -2.72
N ASN A 36 8.55 10.17 -1.80
CA ASN A 36 9.96 10.28 -2.15
C ASN A 36 10.55 8.88 -2.46
N ARG A 37 11.53 8.82 -3.37
CA ARG A 37 12.28 7.58 -3.66
C ARG A 37 13.48 7.36 -2.73
N SER A 38 13.44 7.88 -1.50
CA SER A 38 14.59 7.80 -0.59
C SER A 38 14.74 6.44 0.11
N ALA A 39 13.92 5.46 -0.27
CA ALA A 39 13.96 4.10 0.26
C ALA A 39 15.31 3.43 -0.06
N ARG A 40 15.98 2.95 0.98
CA ARG A 40 17.09 1.99 0.84
C ARG A 40 16.56 0.65 0.36
N ARG A 41 17.45 -0.20 -0.18
CA ARG A 41 17.11 -1.56 -0.55
C ARG A 41 16.51 -2.30 0.65
N PHE A 42 15.24 -2.64 0.53
CA PHE A 42 14.53 -3.48 1.49
C PHE A 42 14.68 -4.94 1.04
N PRO A 43 15.26 -5.84 1.85
CA PRO A 43 15.33 -7.25 1.52
C PRO A 43 13.93 -7.88 1.60
N CYS A 44 13.36 -8.23 0.45
CA CYS A 44 12.12 -8.99 0.36
C CYS A 44 12.45 -10.49 0.45
N GLY A 45 11.81 -11.21 1.38
CA GLY A 45 11.95 -12.65 1.53
C GLY A 45 11.04 -13.43 0.58
N PRO A 46 11.14 -14.77 0.54
CA PRO A 46 10.34 -15.62 -0.36
C PRO A 46 8.84 -15.68 -0.01
N THR A 47 8.43 -15.17 1.16
CA THR A 47 7.04 -15.17 1.64
C THR A 47 6.37 -13.81 1.55
N ALA A 48 7.07 -12.80 1.05
CA ALA A 48 6.60 -11.43 0.95
C ALA A 48 5.89 -11.16 -0.38
#